data_AF-A0A9P8D520-F1
#
_entry.id   AF-A0A9P8D520-F1
#
_cell.length_a   1.000
_cell.length_b   1.000
_cell.length_c   1.000
_cell.angle_alpha   90.00
_cell.angle_beta   90.00
_cell.angle_gamma   90.00
#
_symmetry.space_group_name_H-M   'P 1'
#
loop_
_entity.id
_entity.type
_entity.pdbx_description
1 polymer ?
#
loop_
_entity_poly.entity_id
_entity_poly.type
_entity_poly.pdbx_seq_one_letter_code
_entity_poly.pdbx_strand_id
1 'polypeptide(L)'
;MPTLEPATDLDSNVWYQLSELAVDDNDGDFKSMLQPTAPGGDLRVGTPNGNSYWQFQKIGDKPGRYQLRCSDTTVKKQLSVCYRPQVIDAKLRTRPCLMPIEDSEMQQWDISRWDSDTYRLTNVENGTKWNLDCIPNGPVILSSDLEGAQPRQHWLMSSVGLVNNEMYSTVYTAPPESTGESTATAGTTGSDSTAATATADSNSDTSSDSNDSGNGSSDLSTGAVAGISVGVTLGVVALALAAFFFWRRNKRKYQVAGTGSPDSPGKLGSSPMAVSPDPAYSSVYSAEKNNATPAAEMMHEQRPIELSTGQHQRHELA
;
A
#
# COMPACT_ATOMS: atom_id res chain seq x y z
N MET A 1 5.16 -26.55 -8.48
CA MET A 1 4.93 -25.74 -9.69
C MET A 1 6.20 -25.77 -10.51
N PRO A 2 6.13 -25.78 -11.85
CA PRO A 2 7.34 -25.67 -12.67
C PRO A 2 8.12 -24.41 -12.29
N THR A 3 9.44 -24.52 -12.27
CA THR A 3 10.33 -23.38 -12.03
C THR A 3 10.23 -22.45 -13.24
N LEU A 4 9.67 -21.26 -13.05
CA LEU A 4 9.59 -20.26 -14.11
C LEU A 4 10.98 -19.75 -14.49
N GLU A 5 11.18 -19.44 -15.77
CA GLU A 5 12.44 -18.87 -16.25
C GLU A 5 12.57 -17.40 -15.80
N PRO A 6 13.75 -16.95 -15.36
CA PRO A 6 13.99 -15.54 -15.06
C PRO A 6 13.84 -14.66 -16.31
N ALA A 7 13.20 -13.51 -16.18
CA ALA A 7 13.15 -12.52 -17.25
C ALA A 7 14.47 -11.74 -17.29
N THR A 8 15.36 -12.03 -18.24
CA THR A 8 16.71 -11.42 -18.31
C THR A 8 16.84 -10.30 -19.36
N ASP A 9 15.84 -10.19 -20.22
CA ASP A 9 15.75 -9.31 -21.38
C ASP A 9 15.20 -7.91 -21.07
N LEU A 10 14.69 -7.67 -19.86
CA LEU A 10 14.24 -6.34 -19.46
C LEU A 10 15.43 -5.37 -19.43
N ASP A 11 15.38 -4.38 -20.32
CA ASP A 11 16.37 -3.31 -20.48
C ASP A 11 16.20 -2.23 -19.40
N SER A 12 17.28 -1.91 -18.70
CA SER A 12 17.32 -0.88 -17.66
C SER A 12 17.21 0.55 -18.21
N ASN A 13 17.39 0.78 -19.51
CA ASN A 13 17.18 2.09 -20.15
C ASN A 13 15.80 2.21 -20.83
N VAL A 14 14.83 1.36 -20.47
CA VAL A 14 13.46 1.41 -21.04
C VAL A 14 12.43 1.68 -19.94
N TRP A 15 11.47 2.53 -20.27
CA TRP A 15 10.22 2.71 -19.54
C TRP A 15 9.19 1.68 -20.01
N TYR A 16 8.59 0.97 -19.06
CA TYR A 16 7.53 0.01 -19.32
C TYR A 16 6.20 0.47 -18.72
N GLN A 17 5.12 0.35 -19.48
CA GLN A 17 3.77 0.33 -18.91
C GLN A 17 3.51 -1.08 -18.40
N LEU A 18 3.16 -1.17 -17.12
CA LEU A 18 2.79 -2.43 -16.48
C LEU A 18 1.29 -2.49 -16.36
N SER A 19 0.70 -3.59 -16.79
CA SER A 19 -0.70 -3.91 -16.61
C SER A 19 -0.84 -5.36 -16.13
N GLU A 20 -2.06 -5.87 -16.04
CA GLU A 20 -2.32 -7.19 -15.49
C GLU A 20 -3.48 -7.86 -16.23
N LEU A 21 -3.34 -9.16 -16.52
CA LEU A 21 -4.24 -9.90 -17.39
C LEU A 21 -5.70 -9.98 -16.90
N ALA A 22 -5.96 -9.79 -15.61
CA ALA A 22 -7.33 -9.74 -15.08
C ALA A 22 -8.05 -8.42 -15.35
N VAL A 23 -7.33 -7.37 -15.79
CA VAL A 23 -7.87 -6.03 -16.01
C VAL A 23 -7.53 -5.44 -17.39
N ASP A 24 -6.76 -6.17 -18.20
CA ASP A 24 -6.31 -5.74 -19.51
C ASP A 24 -6.10 -6.91 -20.46
N ASP A 25 -6.08 -6.58 -21.75
CA ASP A 25 -5.79 -7.53 -22.81
C ASP A 25 -4.29 -7.51 -23.15
N ASN A 26 -3.75 -8.66 -23.54
CA ASN A 26 -2.35 -8.79 -23.92
C ASN A 26 -2.12 -8.41 -25.39
N ASP A 27 -2.46 -7.18 -25.77
CA ASP A 27 -2.32 -6.65 -27.12
C ASP A 27 -1.19 -5.61 -27.27
N GLY A 28 -0.57 -5.22 -26.14
CA GLY A 28 0.49 -4.22 -26.05
C GLY A 28 0.00 -2.77 -25.97
N ASP A 29 -1.31 -2.51 -26.16
CA ASP A 29 -1.98 -1.20 -26.08
C ASP A 29 -2.90 -1.14 -24.84
N PHE A 30 -2.27 -1.37 -23.69
CA PHE A 30 -2.93 -1.56 -22.40
C PHE A 30 -3.83 -0.38 -21.99
N LYS A 31 -5.07 -0.69 -21.61
CA LYS A 31 -6.10 0.26 -21.14
C LYS A 31 -6.03 0.53 -19.65
N SER A 32 -5.06 -0.06 -18.96
CA SER A 32 -4.78 0.14 -17.55
C SER A 32 -3.27 0.16 -17.27
N MET A 33 -2.92 0.68 -16.10
CA MET A 33 -1.53 0.85 -15.67
C MET A 33 -1.40 0.70 -14.16
N LEU A 34 -0.36 -0.03 -13.73
CA LEU A 34 0.13 -0.03 -12.37
C LEU A 34 0.64 1.36 -12.01
N GLN A 35 0.00 1.99 -11.03
CA GLN A 35 0.27 3.38 -10.69
C GLN A 35 0.06 3.64 -9.20
N PRO A 36 0.77 4.63 -8.63
CA PRO A 36 0.48 5.12 -7.29
C PRO A 36 -0.93 5.73 -7.23
N THR A 37 -1.60 5.51 -6.10
CA THR A 37 -2.90 6.14 -5.80
C THR A 37 -2.77 7.64 -5.52
N ALA A 38 -1.59 8.06 -5.05
CA ALA A 38 -1.11 9.42 -4.86
C ALA A 38 0.42 9.39 -4.93
N PRO A 39 1.13 10.52 -5.08
CA PRO A 39 2.59 10.54 -5.14
C PRO A 39 3.24 9.79 -3.97
N GLY A 40 3.83 8.62 -4.27
CA GLY A 40 4.45 7.74 -3.28
C GLY A 40 3.50 7.03 -2.30
N GLY A 41 2.22 6.87 -2.66
CA GLY A 41 1.21 6.14 -1.90
C GLY A 41 1.14 4.63 -2.21
N ASP A 42 0.05 3.98 -1.81
CA ASP A 42 -0.27 2.59 -2.19
C ASP A 42 -0.46 2.48 -3.70
N LEU A 43 -0.30 1.28 -4.26
CA LEU A 43 -0.48 1.04 -5.70
C LEU A 43 -1.87 0.50 -6.05
N ARG A 44 -2.31 0.83 -7.27
CA ARG A 44 -3.50 0.28 -7.94
C ARG A 44 -3.17 -0.02 -9.39
N VAL A 45 -3.96 -0.86 -10.05
CA VAL A 45 -4.04 -0.91 -11.51
C VAL A 45 -5.37 -0.27 -11.92
N GLY A 46 -5.32 0.66 -12.86
CA GLY A 46 -6.51 1.37 -13.34
C GLY A 46 -6.19 2.24 -14.54
N THR A 47 -7.11 3.11 -14.95
CA THR A 47 -6.91 3.98 -16.13
C THR A 47 -5.54 4.66 -16.10
N PRO A 48 -4.74 4.59 -17.19
CA PRO A 48 -3.39 5.12 -17.19
C PRO A 48 -3.38 6.62 -16.91
N ASN A 49 -2.58 7.05 -15.93
CA ASN A 49 -2.35 8.47 -15.67
C ASN A 49 -1.32 9.12 -16.62
N GLY A 50 -0.70 8.33 -17.51
CA GLY A 50 0.31 8.80 -18.48
C GLY A 50 1.70 9.09 -17.89
N ASN A 51 1.91 8.91 -16.59
CA ASN A 51 3.12 9.34 -15.88
C ASN A 51 3.78 8.26 -15.00
N SER A 52 3.16 7.10 -14.79
CA SER A 52 3.65 6.04 -13.89
C SER A 52 4.24 4.84 -14.63
N TYR A 53 5.23 5.10 -15.49
CA TYR A 53 6.01 4.06 -16.14
C TYR A 53 7.08 3.50 -15.20
N TRP A 54 7.47 2.25 -15.43
CA TRP A 54 8.37 1.52 -14.56
C TRP A 54 9.67 1.19 -15.26
N GLN A 55 10.78 1.38 -14.56
CA GLN A 55 12.12 1.01 -14.99
C GLN A 55 12.60 -0.18 -14.16
N PHE A 56 13.23 -1.15 -14.83
CA PHE A 56 13.79 -2.35 -14.21
C PHE A 56 15.32 -2.25 -14.14
N GLN A 57 15.84 -1.92 -12.96
CA GLN A 57 17.27 -1.80 -12.71
C GLN A 57 17.87 -3.14 -12.30
N LYS A 58 18.76 -3.70 -13.11
CA LYS A 58 19.45 -4.97 -12.78
C LYS A 58 20.31 -4.78 -11.53
N ILE A 59 20.25 -5.73 -10.61
CA ILE A 59 21.03 -5.70 -9.36
C ILE A 59 21.66 -7.05 -9.04
N GLY A 60 22.92 -7.00 -8.59
CA GLY A 60 23.72 -8.18 -8.29
C GLY A 60 23.89 -9.11 -9.51
N ASP A 61 24.29 -10.35 -9.22
CA ASP A 61 24.58 -11.36 -10.26
C ASP A 61 23.42 -12.33 -10.52
N LYS A 62 22.30 -12.19 -9.81
CA LYS A 62 21.15 -13.11 -9.95
C LYS A 62 20.36 -12.77 -11.22
N PRO A 63 20.21 -13.70 -12.18
CA PRO A 63 19.37 -13.49 -13.35
C PRO A 63 17.92 -13.17 -12.96
N GLY A 64 17.34 -12.17 -13.61
CA GLY A 64 15.96 -11.75 -13.37
C GLY A 64 15.73 -10.97 -12.08
N ARG A 65 16.78 -10.55 -11.36
CA ARG A 65 16.65 -9.72 -10.16
C ARG A 65 16.77 -8.24 -10.47
N TYR A 66 15.81 -7.47 -9.98
CA TYR A 66 15.69 -6.05 -10.26
C TYR A 66 15.28 -5.21 -9.04
N GLN A 67 15.66 -3.94 -9.05
CA GLN A 67 14.97 -2.85 -8.34
C GLN A 67 14.04 -2.14 -9.32
N LEU A 68 12.84 -1.77 -8.90
CA LEU A 68 11.84 -1.13 -9.78
C LEU A 68 11.61 0.31 -9.38
N ARG A 69 11.76 1.24 -10.33
CA ARG A 69 11.51 2.68 -10.12
C ARG A 69 10.32 3.14 -10.95
N CYS A 70 9.49 3.98 -10.36
CA CYS A 70 8.35 4.61 -11.02
C CYS A 70 8.72 6.04 -11.44
N SER A 71 8.43 6.41 -12.70
CA SER A 71 8.70 7.74 -13.23
C SER A 71 7.97 8.87 -12.49
N ASP A 72 6.83 8.57 -11.85
CA ASP A 72 6.05 9.52 -11.03
C ASP A 72 6.73 9.86 -9.70
N THR A 73 7.62 9.00 -9.19
CA THR A 73 8.27 9.18 -7.89
C THR A 73 9.75 9.52 -7.95
N THR A 74 10.29 9.75 -9.15
CA THR A 74 11.72 10.04 -9.38
C THR A 74 12.64 8.97 -8.77
N VAL A 75 13.91 9.32 -8.54
CA VAL A 75 14.91 8.44 -7.89
C VAL A 75 14.93 8.56 -6.37
N LYS A 76 13.89 9.12 -5.76
CA LYS A 76 13.79 9.23 -4.29
C LYS A 76 13.17 8.01 -3.64
N LYS A 77 12.34 7.28 -4.40
CA LYS A 77 11.61 6.12 -3.92
C LYS A 77 11.65 5.01 -4.95
N GLN A 78 11.55 3.76 -4.48
CA GLN A 78 11.43 2.59 -5.32
C GLN A 78 10.41 1.60 -4.78
N LEU A 79 10.05 0.64 -5.61
CA LEU A 79 9.07 -0.39 -5.27
C LEU A 79 9.56 -1.23 -4.10
N SER A 80 8.75 -1.27 -3.05
CA SER A 80 8.97 -2.06 -1.86
C SER A 80 7.68 -2.80 -1.47
N VAL A 81 7.75 -3.61 -0.43
CA VAL A 81 6.61 -4.23 0.22
C VAL A 81 6.37 -3.58 1.59
N CYS A 82 5.12 -3.31 1.90
CA CYS A 82 4.72 -2.75 3.17
C CYS A 82 3.61 -3.57 3.82
N TYR A 83 3.74 -3.76 5.13
CA TYR A 83 2.71 -4.38 5.95
C TYR A 83 1.69 -3.34 6.45
N ARG A 84 0.40 -3.70 6.44
CA ARG A 84 -0.73 -2.85 6.81
C ARG A 84 -1.57 -3.54 7.90
N PRO A 85 -1.18 -3.45 9.18
CA PRO A 85 -1.87 -4.15 10.28
C PRO A 85 -3.34 -3.73 10.44
N GLN A 86 -3.70 -2.53 10.01
CA GLN A 86 -5.05 -1.98 10.06
C GLN A 86 -6.02 -2.61 9.06
N VAL A 87 -5.53 -3.32 8.04
CA VAL A 87 -6.40 -4.02 7.09
C VAL A 87 -7.01 -5.23 7.80
N ILE A 88 -8.35 -5.28 7.82
CA ILE A 88 -9.13 -6.29 8.56
C ILE A 88 -8.79 -7.68 8.05
N ASP A 89 -8.83 -7.88 6.73
CA ASP A 89 -8.45 -9.14 6.11
C ASP A 89 -6.92 -9.31 6.16
N ALA A 90 -6.47 -10.31 6.93
CA ALA A 90 -5.07 -10.63 7.09
C ALA A 90 -4.36 -10.94 5.76
N LYS A 91 -5.07 -11.49 4.77
CA LYS A 91 -4.51 -11.82 3.45
C LYS A 91 -4.20 -10.60 2.60
N LEU A 92 -4.78 -9.44 2.93
CA LEU A 92 -4.65 -8.19 2.18
C LEU A 92 -3.68 -7.19 2.85
N ARG A 93 -2.97 -7.61 3.91
CA ARG A 93 -2.12 -6.74 4.73
C ARG A 93 -0.79 -6.42 4.09
N THR A 94 -0.21 -7.34 3.33
CA THR A 94 1.05 -7.08 2.61
C THR A 94 0.72 -6.49 1.27
N ARG A 95 1.21 -5.27 1.01
CA ARG A 95 0.93 -4.52 -0.21
C ARG A 95 2.22 -3.97 -0.81
N PRO A 96 2.29 -3.80 -2.13
CA PRO A 96 3.37 -3.03 -2.72
C PRO A 96 3.20 -1.56 -2.32
N CYS A 97 4.32 -0.87 -2.15
CA CYS A 97 4.38 0.53 -1.78
C CYS A 97 5.64 1.17 -2.37
N LEU A 98 5.72 2.49 -2.31
CA LEU A 98 6.91 3.23 -2.71
C LEU A 98 7.61 3.77 -1.47
N MET A 99 8.81 3.26 -1.21
CA MET A 99 9.62 3.58 -0.03
C MET A 99 10.89 4.33 -0.45
N PRO A 100 11.47 5.17 0.42
CA PRO A 100 12.80 5.73 0.19
C PRO A 100 13.80 4.64 -0.20
N ILE A 101 14.68 4.94 -1.13
CA ILE A 101 15.65 3.94 -1.63
C ILE A 101 16.58 3.50 -0.49
N GLU A 102 16.71 2.19 -0.32
CA GLU A 102 17.60 1.54 0.63
C GLU A 102 18.12 0.21 0.05
N ASP A 103 19.17 -0.35 0.65
CA ASP A 103 19.67 -1.68 0.28
C ASP A 103 18.97 -2.74 1.15
N SER A 104 17.77 -3.16 0.73
CA SER A 104 16.93 -4.11 1.46
C SER A 104 16.29 -5.11 0.51
N GLU A 105 16.18 -6.37 0.94
CA GLU A 105 15.48 -7.43 0.19
C GLU A 105 14.01 -7.07 -0.07
N MET A 106 13.39 -6.21 0.75
CA MET A 106 12.04 -5.70 0.52
C MET A 106 11.93 -4.88 -0.77
N GLN A 107 13.03 -4.29 -1.23
CA GLN A 107 13.09 -3.46 -2.43
C GLN A 107 13.63 -4.22 -3.66
N GLN A 108 13.93 -5.51 -3.50
CA GLN A 108 14.40 -6.38 -4.56
C GLN A 108 13.27 -7.28 -5.05
N TRP A 109 13.19 -7.46 -6.36
CA TRP A 109 12.15 -8.23 -7.02
C TRP A 109 12.76 -9.22 -8.01
N ASP A 110 12.38 -10.48 -7.88
CA ASP A 110 12.70 -11.52 -8.85
C ASP A 110 11.56 -11.57 -9.88
N ILE A 111 11.88 -11.25 -11.14
CA ILE A 111 10.94 -11.25 -12.27
C ILE A 111 11.13 -12.53 -13.08
N SER A 112 10.04 -13.28 -13.25
CA SER A 112 10.02 -14.53 -14.00
C SER A 112 8.96 -14.50 -15.11
N ARG A 113 9.17 -15.28 -16.17
CA ARG A 113 8.20 -15.44 -17.26
C ARG A 113 7.28 -16.63 -16.96
N TRP A 114 5.97 -16.46 -17.09
CA TRP A 114 5.01 -17.55 -16.97
C TRP A 114 4.93 -18.35 -18.27
N ASP A 115 4.66 -17.64 -19.36
CA ASP A 115 4.64 -18.07 -20.75
C ASP A 115 5.43 -17.04 -21.59
N SER A 116 5.30 -17.04 -22.93
CA SER A 116 6.05 -16.09 -23.77
C SER A 116 5.69 -14.63 -23.51
N ASP A 117 4.52 -14.35 -22.94
CA ASP A 117 3.94 -13.00 -23.01
C ASP A 117 3.55 -12.41 -21.65
N THR A 118 3.62 -13.18 -20.56
CA THR A 118 3.27 -12.71 -19.20
C THR A 118 4.36 -12.94 -18.17
N TYR A 119 4.37 -12.09 -17.14
CA TYR A 119 5.40 -12.04 -16.12
C TYR A 119 4.85 -12.24 -14.72
N ARG A 120 5.68 -12.79 -13.82
CA ARG A 120 5.46 -12.83 -12.37
C ARG A 120 6.48 -11.98 -11.67
N LEU A 121 6.02 -11.13 -10.75
CA LEU A 121 6.87 -10.34 -9.88
C LEU A 121 6.84 -10.94 -8.46
N THR A 122 7.98 -11.41 -8.00
CA THR A 122 8.15 -12.05 -6.68
C THR A 122 9.02 -11.16 -5.81
N ASN A 123 8.59 -10.80 -4.60
CA ASN A 123 9.43 -10.01 -3.70
C ASN A 123 10.51 -10.89 -3.04
N VAL A 124 11.74 -10.39 -2.92
CA VAL A 124 12.86 -11.19 -2.42
C VAL A 124 12.76 -11.48 -0.92
N GLU A 125 12.41 -10.50 -0.08
CA GLU A 125 12.25 -10.66 1.38
C GLU A 125 11.32 -11.83 1.72
N ASN A 126 10.23 -11.95 0.95
CA ASN A 126 9.21 -12.96 1.19
C ASN A 126 9.38 -14.23 0.33
N GLY A 127 10.31 -14.20 -0.63
CA GLY A 127 10.57 -15.25 -1.61
C GLY A 127 9.35 -15.62 -2.45
N THR A 128 9.32 -16.86 -2.95
CA THR A 128 8.28 -17.40 -3.85
C THR A 128 6.87 -17.50 -3.26
N LYS A 129 6.69 -17.12 -1.99
CA LYS A 129 5.41 -17.20 -1.30
C LYS A 129 4.52 -15.98 -1.51
N TRP A 130 5.07 -14.87 -2.00
CA TRP A 130 4.36 -13.59 -2.07
C TRP A 130 4.63 -12.92 -3.41
N ASN A 131 3.69 -13.15 -4.32
CA ASN A 131 3.70 -12.62 -5.68
C ASN A 131 2.79 -11.40 -5.77
N LEU A 132 3.17 -10.45 -6.62
CA LEU A 132 2.35 -9.28 -6.89
C LEU A 132 1.02 -9.71 -7.54
N ASP A 133 -0.09 -9.32 -6.92
CA ASP A 133 -1.44 -9.72 -7.32
C ASP A 133 -2.35 -8.49 -7.45
N CYS A 134 -3.01 -8.38 -8.60
CA CYS A 134 -3.98 -7.33 -8.90
C CYS A 134 -5.40 -7.80 -8.58
N ILE A 135 -6.07 -7.14 -7.62
CA ILE A 135 -7.50 -7.29 -7.45
C ILE A 135 -8.20 -6.34 -8.44
N PRO A 136 -9.03 -6.82 -9.38
CA PRO A 136 -9.80 -5.96 -10.26
C PRO A 136 -10.64 -4.95 -9.48
N ASN A 137 -10.55 -3.66 -9.84
CA ASN A 137 -11.17 -2.54 -9.13
C ASN A 137 -10.76 -2.41 -7.64
N GLY A 138 -9.65 -3.04 -7.25
CA GLY A 138 -9.18 -3.11 -5.86
C GLY A 138 -7.71 -2.66 -5.71
N PRO A 139 -7.13 -2.90 -4.52
CA PRO A 139 -5.71 -2.65 -4.30
C PRO A 139 -4.86 -3.71 -4.98
N VAL A 140 -3.62 -3.36 -5.29
CA VAL A 140 -2.58 -4.37 -5.52
C VAL A 140 -2.14 -4.91 -4.17
N ILE A 141 -1.96 -6.22 -4.07
CA ILE A 141 -1.53 -6.93 -2.87
C ILE A 141 -0.36 -7.84 -3.19
N LEU A 142 0.21 -8.46 -2.16
CA LEU A 142 1.06 -9.63 -2.31
C LEU A 142 0.27 -10.84 -1.86
N SER A 143 0.28 -11.93 -2.63
CA SER A 143 -0.39 -13.17 -2.24
C SER A 143 0.39 -14.40 -2.71
N SER A 144 0.15 -15.54 -2.06
CA SER A 144 0.72 -16.82 -2.49
C SER A 144 0.10 -17.31 -3.79
N ASP A 145 0.81 -18.17 -4.52
CA ASP A 145 0.23 -18.92 -5.63
C ASP A 145 -1.00 -19.71 -5.11
N LEU A 146 -2.21 -19.29 -5.44
CA LEU A 146 -3.43 -20.03 -5.16
C LEU A 146 -3.59 -21.02 -6.32
N GLU A 147 -3.78 -22.31 -6.05
CA GLU A 147 -3.80 -23.37 -7.07
C GLU A 147 -4.77 -23.04 -8.26
N GLY A 148 -4.29 -23.09 -9.51
CA GLY A 148 -5.07 -22.83 -10.72
C GLY A 148 -4.47 -21.74 -11.63
N ALA A 149 -5.17 -21.39 -12.73
CA ALA A 149 -4.82 -20.22 -13.54
C ALA A 149 -5.08 -18.95 -12.71
N GLN A 150 -4.04 -18.16 -12.46
CA GLN A 150 -4.12 -16.95 -11.65
C GLN A 150 -3.98 -15.73 -12.55
N PRO A 151 -5.02 -15.35 -13.32
CA PRO A 151 -4.91 -14.22 -14.23
C PRO A 151 -4.69 -12.89 -13.51
N ARG A 152 -4.63 -12.88 -12.17
CA ARG A 152 -4.35 -11.72 -11.29
C ARG A 152 -2.87 -11.59 -10.90
N GLN A 153 -2.03 -12.56 -11.29
CA GLN A 153 -0.58 -12.57 -11.08
C GLN A 153 0.20 -12.66 -12.40
N HIS A 154 -0.47 -12.47 -13.53
CA HIS A 154 0.07 -12.49 -14.87
C HIS A 154 0.21 -11.04 -15.35
N TRP A 155 1.36 -10.47 -15.05
CA TRP A 155 1.66 -9.08 -15.38
C TRP A 155 2.01 -8.94 -16.84
N LEU A 156 1.46 -7.91 -17.45
CA LEU A 156 1.70 -7.52 -18.83
C LEU A 156 2.67 -6.35 -18.85
N MET A 157 3.62 -6.35 -19.79
CA MET A 157 4.63 -5.30 -19.92
C MET A 157 4.74 -4.86 -21.37
N SER A 158 4.66 -3.55 -21.61
CA SER A 158 4.84 -2.94 -22.93
C SER A 158 5.86 -1.82 -22.83
N SER A 159 6.85 -1.83 -23.72
CA SER A 159 7.89 -0.78 -23.77
C SER A 159 7.30 0.52 -24.33
N VAL A 160 7.46 1.62 -23.60
CA VAL A 160 6.89 2.93 -23.95
C VAL A 160 7.94 3.87 -24.53
N GLY A 161 9.19 3.74 -24.12
CA GLY A 161 10.28 4.58 -24.62
C GLY A 161 11.56 4.46 -23.81
N LEU A 162 12.59 5.16 -24.24
CA LEU A 162 13.88 5.18 -23.54
C LEU A 162 13.84 6.09 -22.30
N VAL A 163 14.58 5.70 -21.26
CA VAL A 163 14.73 6.50 -20.04
C VAL A 163 15.62 7.71 -20.29
N ASN A 164 16.81 7.50 -20.88
CA ASN A 164 17.76 8.53 -21.32
C ASN A 164 17.91 9.70 -20.32
N ASN A 165 18.07 9.36 -19.04
CA ASN A 165 18.15 10.35 -17.97
C ASN A 165 19.18 9.87 -16.94
N GLU A 166 20.18 10.73 -16.69
CA GLU A 166 21.30 10.46 -15.79
C GLU A 166 20.84 10.10 -14.37
N MET A 167 19.76 10.73 -13.88
CA MET A 167 19.22 10.46 -12.54
C MET A 167 18.82 8.99 -12.39
N TYR A 168 18.37 8.34 -13.47
CA TYR A 168 17.90 6.96 -13.48
C TYR A 168 18.95 5.96 -13.96
N SER A 169 20.21 6.38 -14.13
CA SER A 169 21.27 5.52 -14.70
C SER A 169 22.06 4.73 -13.66
N THR A 170 21.83 4.98 -12.37
CA THR A 170 22.55 4.33 -11.26
C THR A 170 21.63 3.53 -10.36
N VAL A 171 22.12 2.40 -9.87
CA VAL A 171 21.53 1.67 -8.75
C VAL A 171 22.03 2.26 -7.44
N TYR A 172 21.19 2.25 -6.41
CA TYR A 172 21.66 2.57 -5.06
C TYR A 172 22.34 1.33 -4.48
N THR A 173 23.53 1.53 -3.94
CA THR A 173 24.25 0.54 -3.15
C THR A 173 24.58 1.20 -1.84
N ALA A 174 24.22 0.57 -0.73
CA ALA A 174 24.59 1.10 0.58
C ALA A 174 26.12 1.14 0.68
N PRO A 175 26.70 2.15 1.37
CA PRO A 175 28.09 2.09 1.77
C PRO A 175 28.32 0.81 2.58
N PRO A 176 29.51 0.17 2.48
CA PRO A 176 29.79 -1.02 3.28
C PRO A 176 29.62 -0.68 4.77
N GLU A 177 28.74 -1.43 5.45
CA GLU A 177 28.65 -1.35 6.91
C GLU A 177 29.99 -1.79 7.49
N SER A 178 30.70 -0.86 8.13
CA SER A 178 31.84 -1.20 8.97
C SER A 178 31.28 -1.85 10.23
N THR A 179 31.22 -3.18 10.27
CA THR A 179 31.03 -3.95 11.51
C THR A 179 32.24 -3.72 12.41
N GLY A 180 32.26 -2.57 13.10
CA GLY A 180 33.17 -2.29 14.18
C GLY A 180 32.83 -3.18 15.36
N GLU A 181 33.40 -4.38 15.39
CA GLU A 181 33.40 -5.28 16.53
C GLU A 181 34.13 -4.59 17.69
N SER A 182 33.37 -3.89 18.53
CA SER A 182 33.90 -3.30 19.76
C SER A 182 34.07 -4.41 20.79
N THR A 183 35.21 -5.11 20.73
CA THR A 183 35.69 -5.90 21.86
C THR A 183 36.13 -4.94 22.96
N ALA A 184 35.24 -4.70 23.94
CA ALA A 184 35.57 -3.97 25.15
C ALA A 184 36.48 -4.82 26.04
N THR A 185 37.80 -4.63 25.91
CA THR A 185 38.77 -5.10 26.92
C THR A 185 38.94 -4.01 27.97
N ALA A 186 38.40 -4.25 29.16
CA ALA A 186 38.68 -3.46 30.34
C ALA A 186 40.16 -3.61 30.73
N GLY A 187 40.91 -2.51 30.69
CA GLY A 187 42.31 -2.41 31.10
C GLY A 187 42.50 -1.21 32.02
N THR A 188 43.00 -1.50 33.21
CA THR A 188 43.09 -0.71 34.45
C THR A 188 43.92 0.59 34.35
N THR A 189 43.53 1.54 35.20
CA THR A 189 44.14 2.85 35.50
C THR A 189 45.63 2.83 35.83
N GLY A 190 46.35 3.87 35.39
CA GLY A 190 47.63 4.31 35.93
C GLY A 190 48.07 5.66 35.35
N SER A 191 47.95 6.72 36.14
CA SER A 191 48.53 8.05 35.88
C SER A 191 50.05 7.98 35.81
N ASP A 192 50.69 8.75 34.93
CA ASP A 192 51.60 9.83 35.37
C ASP A 192 52.11 10.72 34.23
N SER A 193 52.49 11.92 34.65
CA SER A 193 52.92 13.09 33.89
C SER A 193 54.26 12.90 33.16
N THR A 194 54.54 13.72 32.12
CA THR A 194 55.59 14.76 32.09
C THR A 194 55.94 15.17 30.63
N ALA A 195 56.26 16.46 30.50
CA ALA A 195 56.63 17.29 29.35
C ALA A 195 57.60 16.73 28.28
N ALA A 196 57.50 17.28 27.07
CA ALA A 196 58.66 17.82 26.33
C ALA A 196 58.25 18.77 25.18
N THR A 197 58.98 19.89 25.17
CA THR A 197 59.09 21.03 24.25
C THR A 197 59.61 20.65 22.86
N ALA A 198 59.25 21.42 21.81
CA ALA A 198 60.19 21.97 20.79
C ALA A 198 59.48 22.69 19.61
N THR A 199 59.63 24.03 19.61
CA THR A 199 60.04 24.94 18.51
C THR A 199 59.38 24.81 17.13
N ALA A 200 58.57 25.77 16.67
CA ALA A 200 58.94 27.10 16.14
C ALA A 200 59.72 27.04 14.82
N ASP A 201 59.08 27.48 13.72
CA ASP A 201 59.72 28.49 12.90
C ASP A 201 58.69 29.40 12.21
N SER A 202 59.06 30.68 12.20
CA SER A 202 58.30 31.82 11.74
C SER A 202 58.62 32.08 10.27
N ASN A 203 57.69 32.69 9.53
CA ASN A 203 58.00 33.92 8.79
C ASN A 203 56.71 34.63 8.34
N SER A 204 56.65 35.88 8.77
CA SER A 204 55.86 37.00 8.28
C SER A 204 56.25 37.31 6.82
N ASP A 205 55.50 38.04 5.99
CA ASP A 205 55.04 39.41 6.20
C ASP A 205 54.09 39.88 5.07
N THR A 206 53.05 40.62 5.50
CA THR A 206 52.48 41.86 4.93
C THR A 206 51.76 41.94 3.56
N SER A 207 50.46 42.28 3.68
CA SER A 207 49.76 43.46 3.11
C SER A 207 49.36 43.50 1.64
N SER A 208 48.06 43.49 1.35
CA SER A 208 47.25 44.71 1.09
C SER A 208 45.84 44.38 0.58
N ASP A 209 44.94 45.31 0.89
CA ASP A 209 43.47 45.29 0.80
C ASP A 209 42.86 45.04 -0.59
N SER A 210 41.67 44.43 -0.64
CA SER A 210 40.38 45.16 -0.79
C SER A 210 39.22 44.33 -1.38
N ASN A 211 38.03 44.68 -0.91
CA ASN A 211 36.68 44.47 -1.48
C ASN A 211 35.82 43.29 -1.01
N ASP A 212 35.10 43.60 0.08
CA ASP A 212 33.69 43.34 0.36
C ASP A 212 32.79 43.03 -0.86
N SER A 213 32.03 41.94 -0.74
CA SER A 213 30.72 41.72 -1.36
C SER A 213 30.03 40.61 -0.57
N GLY A 214 29.24 41.02 0.42
CA GLY A 214 28.56 40.12 1.35
C GLY A 214 27.58 39.13 0.70
N ASN A 215 27.41 38.00 1.38
CA ASN A 215 26.09 37.41 1.63
C ASN A 215 26.21 36.43 2.82
N GLY A 216 26.06 36.96 4.03
CA GLY A 216 25.97 36.14 5.24
C GLY A 216 24.64 35.40 5.28
N SER A 217 24.63 34.13 4.86
CA SER A 217 23.59 33.19 5.27
C SER A 217 23.98 32.63 6.64
N SER A 218 23.24 33.05 7.64
CA SER A 218 23.28 32.50 8.98
C SER A 218 22.92 31.01 8.95
N ASP A 219 23.93 30.15 8.93
CA ASP A 219 23.78 28.74 9.24
C ASP A 219 23.42 28.61 10.71
N LEU A 220 22.15 28.27 10.97
CA LEU A 220 21.68 27.92 12.29
C LEU A 220 22.28 26.57 12.65
N SER A 221 23.20 26.60 13.63
CA SER A 221 23.79 25.43 14.28
C SER A 221 22.75 24.33 14.51
N THR A 222 23.13 23.11 14.19
CA THR A 222 22.38 21.85 14.35
C THR A 222 21.75 21.70 15.75
N GLY A 223 22.26 22.43 16.76
CA GLY A 223 21.70 22.51 18.10
C GLY A 223 20.38 23.28 18.24
N ALA A 224 20.03 24.20 17.34
CA ALA A 224 18.76 24.94 17.38
C ALA A 224 17.57 24.14 16.79
N VAL A 225 17.85 23.22 15.86
CA VAL A 225 16.85 22.34 15.23
C VAL A 225 16.40 21.22 16.18
N ALA A 226 17.24 20.81 17.13
CA ALA A 226 16.91 19.78 18.11
C ALA A 226 15.88 20.23 19.18
N GLY A 227 15.64 21.54 19.36
CA GLY A 227 14.80 22.09 20.43
C GLY A 227 13.30 22.20 20.13
N ILE A 228 12.87 22.15 18.85
CA ILE A 228 11.46 22.39 18.47
C ILE A 228 10.63 21.09 18.39
N SER A 229 11.27 19.92 18.35
CA SER A 229 10.60 18.63 18.15
C SER A 229 9.69 18.19 19.30
N VAL A 230 9.97 18.63 20.54
CA VAL A 230 9.20 18.19 21.73
C VAL A 230 8.00 19.11 22.04
N GLY A 231 8.00 20.36 21.57
CA GLY A 231 6.91 21.31 21.84
C GLY A 231 5.66 21.09 20.99
N VAL A 232 5.84 20.66 19.73
CA VAL A 232 4.73 20.54 18.76
C VAL A 232 3.83 19.36 19.09
N THR A 233 4.37 18.25 19.60
CA THR A 233 3.58 17.06 19.95
C THR A 233 2.60 17.35 21.09
N LEU A 234 3.05 18.05 22.14
CA LEU A 234 2.19 18.47 23.25
C LEU A 234 1.15 19.52 22.82
N GLY A 235 1.54 20.46 21.95
CA GLY A 235 0.61 21.46 21.40
C GLY A 235 -0.52 20.87 20.55
N VAL A 236 -0.19 19.92 19.67
CA VAL A 236 -1.18 19.24 18.80
C VAL A 236 -2.13 18.37 19.63
N VAL A 237 -1.62 17.66 20.64
CA VAL A 237 -2.46 16.85 21.54
C VAL A 237 -3.40 17.75 22.36
N ALA A 238 -2.92 18.86 22.90
CA ALA A 238 -3.75 19.80 23.65
C ALA A 238 -4.85 20.44 22.77
N LEU A 239 -4.53 20.82 21.53
CA LEU A 239 -5.51 21.39 20.59
C LEU A 239 -6.54 20.35 20.13
N ALA A 240 -6.12 19.10 19.88
CA ALA A 240 -7.03 18.01 19.51
C ALA A 240 -8.01 17.68 20.66
N LEU A 241 -7.52 17.65 21.91
CA LEU A 241 -8.36 17.43 23.08
C LEU A 241 -9.34 18.58 23.32
N ALA A 242 -8.90 19.83 23.14
CA ALA A 242 -9.77 21.00 23.24
C ALA A 242 -10.89 20.99 22.18
N ALA A 243 -10.53 20.71 20.91
CA ALA A 243 -11.49 20.62 19.81
C ALA A 243 -12.52 19.50 20.05
N PHE A 244 -12.07 18.32 20.49
CA PHE A 244 -12.96 17.21 20.83
C PHE A 244 -13.91 17.54 21.99
N PHE A 245 -13.41 18.21 23.02
CA PHE A 245 -14.22 18.58 24.18
C PHE A 245 -15.30 19.61 23.84
N PHE A 246 -14.98 20.62 23.02
CA PHE A 246 -15.97 21.60 22.54
C PHE A 246 -17.01 20.96 21.61
N TRP A 247 -16.60 20.04 20.73
CA TRP A 247 -17.54 19.33 19.86
C TRP A 247 -18.50 18.43 20.66
N ARG A 248 -17.99 17.74 21.69
CA ARG A 248 -18.79 16.91 22.59
C ARG A 248 -19.78 17.74 23.42
N ARG A 249 -19.38 18.94 23.86
CA ARG A 249 -20.26 19.84 24.62
C ARG A 249 -21.37 20.43 23.76
N ASN A 250 -21.13 20.68 22.47
CA ASN A 250 -22.12 21.33 21.60
C ASN A 250 -23.21 20.38 21.05
N LYS A 251 -23.09 19.06 21.28
CA LYS A 251 -24.11 18.07 20.87
C LYS A 251 -25.32 17.99 21.82
N ARG A 252 -25.40 18.84 22.86
CA ARG A 252 -26.54 18.90 23.80
C ARG A 252 -27.53 20.05 23.54
N LYS A 253 -27.45 20.74 22.40
CA LYS A 253 -28.35 21.87 22.08
C LYS A 253 -29.07 21.83 20.72
N TYR A 254 -29.21 20.66 20.11
CA TYR A 254 -30.07 20.49 18.92
C TYR A 254 -31.18 19.47 19.18
N GLN A 255 -32.19 19.92 19.93
CA GLN A 255 -33.58 19.43 19.92
C GLN A 255 -34.46 20.66 20.19
N VAL A 256 -35.68 20.70 19.62
CA VAL A 256 -36.70 21.79 19.59
C VAL A 256 -36.59 22.64 18.30
N ALA A 257 -37.60 22.83 17.43
CA ALA A 257 -39.03 22.47 17.40
C ALA A 257 -39.62 22.67 15.99
N GLY A 258 -40.81 22.07 15.77
CA GLY A 258 -41.77 22.34 14.70
C GLY A 258 -42.85 21.26 14.75
N THR A 259 -43.85 21.26 15.64
CA THR A 259 -45.07 22.13 15.67
C THR A 259 -45.75 22.10 14.30
N GLY A 260 -46.86 21.40 14.00
CA GLY A 260 -48.00 20.97 14.79
C GLY A 260 -49.14 21.98 14.69
N SER A 261 -50.23 21.68 13.96
CA SER A 261 -51.61 22.23 14.08
C SER A 261 -52.47 21.86 12.84
N PRO A 262 -53.83 21.92 12.91
CA PRO A 262 -54.72 21.44 13.98
C PRO A 262 -55.96 20.66 13.46
N ASP A 263 -56.58 19.91 14.37
CA ASP A 263 -57.88 19.23 14.26
C ASP A 263 -59.10 20.16 14.29
N SER A 264 -60.20 19.76 13.63
CA SER A 264 -61.62 19.81 14.11
C SER A 264 -62.64 19.45 13.01
N PRO A 265 -63.90 19.02 13.31
CA PRO A 265 -64.27 17.79 14.02
C PRO A 265 -65.48 17.02 13.41
N GLY A 266 -65.56 15.70 13.67
CA GLY A 266 -66.81 14.96 13.96
C GLY A 266 -67.84 14.64 12.85
N LYS A 267 -68.03 13.34 12.57
CA LYS A 267 -69.35 12.65 12.64
C LYS A 267 -69.23 11.12 12.51
N LEU A 268 -69.80 10.42 13.50
CA LEU A 268 -70.15 8.99 13.42
C LEU A 268 -71.28 8.77 12.40
N GLY A 269 -71.26 7.63 11.71
CA GLY A 269 -72.36 7.19 10.84
C GLY A 269 -72.17 5.80 10.24
N SER A 270 -72.55 4.79 11.02
CA SER A 270 -73.08 3.46 10.63
C SER A 270 -73.28 3.14 9.14
N SER A 271 -72.65 2.07 8.66
CA SER A 271 -73.28 0.80 8.20
C SER A 271 -72.44 0.08 7.12
N PRO A 272 -72.45 -1.27 7.10
CA PRO A 272 -71.69 -2.08 6.15
C PRO A 272 -72.51 -2.50 4.91
N MET A 273 -71.79 -3.04 3.94
CA MET A 273 -72.22 -3.82 2.76
C MET A 273 -72.81 -3.07 1.55
N ALA A 274 -72.09 -3.17 0.42
CA ALA A 274 -72.65 -3.71 -0.82
C ALA A 274 -71.52 -4.23 -1.72
N VAL A 275 -71.63 -5.51 -2.08
CA VAL A 275 -70.90 -6.19 -3.15
C VAL A 275 -71.47 -5.73 -4.50
N SER A 276 -70.62 -5.50 -5.49
CA SER A 276 -70.92 -5.79 -6.90
C SER A 276 -69.63 -5.98 -7.71
N PRO A 277 -69.55 -7.02 -8.57
CA PRO A 277 -68.36 -7.35 -9.35
C PRO A 277 -68.43 -6.88 -10.82
N ASP A 278 -67.21 -6.70 -11.38
CA ASP A 278 -66.83 -6.71 -12.82
C ASP A 278 -67.30 -5.54 -13.72
N PRO A 279 -66.68 -5.27 -14.90
CA PRO A 279 -65.88 -6.19 -15.72
C PRO A 279 -64.57 -5.65 -16.36
N ALA A 280 -63.72 -6.61 -16.72
CA ALA A 280 -62.98 -6.74 -17.97
C ALA A 280 -62.12 -5.56 -18.49
N TYR A 281 -60.80 -5.77 -18.48
CA TYR A 281 -59.96 -5.41 -19.61
C TYR A 281 -59.04 -6.58 -19.97
N SER A 282 -59.30 -7.16 -21.14
CA SER A 282 -58.38 -8.06 -21.83
C SER A 282 -57.50 -7.21 -22.74
N SER A 283 -56.18 -7.38 -22.67
CA SER A 283 -55.30 -7.06 -23.80
C SER A 283 -54.11 -8.02 -23.83
N VAL A 284 -54.31 -9.09 -24.60
CA VAL A 284 -53.45 -9.76 -25.57
C VAL A 284 -51.95 -9.40 -25.67
N TYR A 285 -51.19 -10.47 -25.95
CA TYR A 285 -49.83 -10.65 -26.52
C TYR A 285 -48.85 -11.29 -25.52
N SER A 286 -48.16 -12.40 -25.77
CA SER A 286 -48.25 -13.51 -26.72
C SER A 286 -47.31 -14.60 -26.17
N ALA A 287 -47.60 -15.86 -26.49
CA ALA A 287 -46.76 -17.01 -26.23
C ALA A 287 -45.39 -16.89 -26.93
N GLU A 288 -44.32 -17.47 -26.39
CA GLU A 288 -43.92 -18.86 -26.73
C GLU A 288 -42.51 -19.23 -26.16
N LYS A 289 -42.47 -20.35 -25.40
CA LYS A 289 -41.42 -21.40 -25.19
C LYS A 289 -39.94 -21.01 -24.97
N ASN A 290 -39.09 -21.78 -24.28
CA ASN A 290 -39.14 -22.93 -23.35
C ASN A 290 -37.67 -23.15 -22.95
N ASN A 291 -37.36 -23.26 -21.65
CA ASN A 291 -36.46 -24.28 -21.07
C ASN A 291 -36.15 -23.91 -19.61
N ALA A 292 -36.92 -24.46 -18.69
CA ALA A 292 -36.50 -24.61 -17.31
C ALA A 292 -37.10 -25.90 -16.74
N THR A 293 -36.18 -26.79 -16.36
CA THR A 293 -36.36 -28.05 -15.62
C THR A 293 -37.25 -27.84 -14.38
N PRO A 294 -38.20 -28.74 -14.05
CA PRO A 294 -39.01 -28.58 -12.86
C PRO A 294 -38.17 -28.79 -11.60
N ALA A 295 -38.22 -27.81 -10.69
CA ALA A 295 -37.71 -27.94 -9.34
C ALA A 295 -38.49 -29.05 -8.62
N ALA A 296 -37.78 -30.06 -8.13
CA ALA A 296 -38.34 -31.06 -7.23
C ALA A 296 -38.52 -30.42 -5.85
N GLU A 297 -39.77 -30.23 -5.44
CA GLU A 297 -40.14 -29.92 -4.06
C GLU A 297 -39.77 -31.13 -3.18
N MET A 298 -38.81 -30.96 -2.26
CA MET A 298 -38.50 -31.98 -1.26
C MET A 298 -39.37 -31.79 -0.01
N MET A 299 -40.01 -32.88 0.41
CA MET A 299 -40.86 -32.97 1.59
C MET A 299 -40.12 -32.57 2.87
N HIS A 300 -40.77 -31.74 3.68
CA HIS A 300 -40.27 -31.33 4.99
C HIS A 300 -40.82 -32.27 6.08
N GLU A 301 -40.07 -33.31 6.43
CA GLU A 301 -40.23 -34.01 7.70
C GLU A 301 -38.86 -34.42 8.25
N GLN A 302 -38.34 -33.65 9.19
CA GLN A 302 -37.38 -34.16 10.17
C GLN A 302 -37.50 -33.33 11.45
N ARG A 303 -37.97 -34.00 12.51
CA ARG A 303 -38.08 -33.44 13.86
C ARG A 303 -36.67 -33.26 14.46
N PRO A 304 -36.42 -32.24 15.31
CA PRO A 304 -35.12 -32.03 15.92
C PRO A 304 -34.72 -33.20 16.83
N ILE A 305 -33.45 -33.60 16.76
CA ILE A 305 -32.81 -34.55 17.69
C ILE A 305 -32.20 -33.74 18.83
N GLU A 306 -32.67 -33.97 20.06
CA GLU A 306 -32.11 -33.42 21.29
C GLU A 306 -30.81 -34.17 21.66
N LEU A 307 -29.72 -33.43 21.87
CA LEU A 307 -28.43 -33.98 22.31
C LEU A 307 -28.42 -34.18 23.84
N SER A 308 -28.17 -35.41 24.27
CA SER A 308 -27.98 -35.76 25.68
C SER A 308 -26.73 -35.08 26.26
N THR A 309 -26.91 -34.17 27.21
CA THR A 309 -25.81 -33.56 27.98
C THR A 309 -25.12 -34.60 28.86
N GLY A 310 -23.94 -35.05 28.44
CA GLY A 310 -23.04 -35.86 29.25
C GLY A 310 -22.39 -35.04 30.37
N GLN A 311 -22.39 -35.60 31.58
CA GLN A 311 -21.75 -35.05 32.78
C GLN A 311 -20.26 -34.76 32.53
N HIS A 312 -19.88 -33.48 32.63
CA HIS A 312 -18.49 -33.11 32.85
C HIS A 312 -18.12 -33.37 34.32
N GLN A 313 -17.40 -34.46 34.53
CA GLN A 313 -16.73 -34.77 35.79
C GLN A 313 -15.56 -33.80 35.96
N ARG A 314 -15.59 -33.02 37.06
CA ARG A 314 -14.53 -32.10 37.46
C ARG A 314 -13.28 -32.90 37.86
N HIS A 315 -12.14 -32.57 37.25
CA HIS A 315 -10.82 -32.93 37.79
C HIS A 315 -10.34 -31.77 38.68
N GLU A 316 -10.14 -32.03 39.96
CA GLU A 316 -9.33 -31.18 40.84
C GLU A 316 -7.87 -31.64 40.76
N LEU A 317 -6.96 -30.67 40.66
CA LEU A 317 -5.50 -30.86 40.73
C LEU A 317 -5.08 -30.78 42.20
N ALA A 318 -4.35 -31.79 42.65
CA ALA A 318 -3.51 -31.76 43.85
C ALA A 318 -2.14 -31.13 43.51
#